data_AF-A0A932HS13-F1
#
_entry.id   AF-A0A932HS13-F1
#
_cell.length_a   1.000
_cell.length_b   1.000
_cell.length_c   1.000
_cell.angle_alpha   90.00
_cell.angle_beta   90.00
_cell.angle_gamma   90.00
#
_symmetry.space_group_name_H-M   'P 1'
#
loop_
_entity.id
_entity.type
_entity.pdbx_description
1 polymer ?
#
loop_
_entity_poly.entity_id
_entity_poly.type
_entity_poly.pdbx_seq_one_letter_code
_entity_poly.pdbx_strand_id
1 'polypeptide(L)'
;MHEESRGYKEGAVITGMKLFVPLLCLAMVSIAPAGGRDVLVVDATGKGQFRTIQEAIQAIPPDNAENRVILIRNGIYREKLFITTSHLSLVGENRDSTRVIYAELRSNWTGTRDNRPDGSQVDLDWGAGVINIGNGVSDVILANMTVHNNYGSLHGDRSHQFAIRGFRATRISILNCNVIADGGDTVSLWNSDSGLYYHANSYFEGWVDYLCPRGWCYITDSRFFGHNTPSASFWHDGSKDKDQKLVIRNSWIDGVPGFPLGRHHRDGQLYFLYCTFSKNMADRPIYFPTTSPNAVPWRWGARHYFYSCNREGGMYDWLADNLHEAERSPSPKDITAAWTFAGRWDPESTLPPVLPFAAIPQPSNNAYAVPTSGILLQWIPGRDGLTQVVYFGETDPPPTKREQSDAHYATGPLKPSTRYYWKVDVVTPKGTIPGEVWQFRTAGSIPIGIKKEKGL
;
A
#
# COMPACT_ATOMS: atom_id res chain seq x y z
N MET A 1 85.27 -35.06 53.13
CA MET A 1 86.22 -34.06 52.61
C MET A 1 85.51 -32.73 52.61
N HIS A 2 86.02 -31.80 53.44
CA HIS A 2 85.87 -30.33 53.44
C HIS A 2 84.47 -29.74 53.21
N GLU A 3 83.97 -28.77 53.98
CA GLU A 3 84.43 -27.95 55.10
C GLU A 3 83.16 -27.17 55.53
N GLU A 4 82.89 -27.01 56.82
CA GLU A 4 82.93 -25.71 57.54
C GLU A 4 82.03 -24.59 56.98
N SER A 5 81.37 -23.74 57.77
CA SER A 5 81.19 -23.59 59.21
C SER A 5 80.22 -22.40 59.43
N ARG A 6 79.61 -22.32 60.62
CA ARG A 6 79.20 -21.10 61.38
C ARG A 6 78.30 -20.05 60.68
N GLY A 7 77.27 -19.48 61.28
CA GLY A 7 76.77 -19.48 62.64
C GLY A 7 75.82 -18.28 62.84
N TYR A 8 74.79 -18.49 63.66
CA TYR A 8 74.17 -17.56 64.62
C TYR A 8 73.31 -16.32 64.22
N LYS A 9 72.13 -16.34 64.86
CA LYS A 9 71.30 -15.27 65.49
C LYS A 9 70.15 -14.61 64.71
N GLU A 10 68.95 -14.97 65.21
CA GLU A 10 67.81 -14.13 65.64
C GLU A 10 67.37 -12.94 64.78
N GLY A 11 66.10 -12.98 64.35
CA GLY A 11 65.40 -11.83 63.77
C GLY A 11 63.89 -12.04 63.68
N ALA A 12 63.18 -11.26 64.48
CA ALA A 12 61.74 -11.12 64.66
C ALA A 12 60.80 -11.35 63.46
N VAL A 13 59.65 -11.94 63.78
CA VAL A 13 58.42 -12.02 62.97
C VAL A 13 57.84 -10.62 62.78
N ILE A 14 57.66 -10.19 61.52
CA ILE A 14 56.78 -9.07 61.15
C ILE A 14 55.75 -9.58 60.15
N THR A 15 54.50 -9.32 60.51
CA THR A 15 53.22 -9.73 59.93
C THR A 15 53.07 -9.27 58.47
N GLY A 16 52.72 -10.20 57.58
CA GLY A 16 52.45 -9.91 56.16
C GLY A 16 51.18 -9.08 55.95
N MET A 17 51.33 -7.87 55.44
CA MET A 17 50.26 -7.01 54.98
C MET A 17 49.89 -7.43 53.55
N LYS A 18 48.75 -8.11 53.37
CA LYS A 18 48.20 -8.41 52.03
C LYS A 18 47.66 -7.11 51.43
N LEU A 19 48.33 -6.60 50.39
CA LEU A 19 47.76 -5.55 49.53
C LEU A 19 46.53 -6.12 48.79
N PHE A 20 45.35 -5.60 49.15
CA PHE A 20 44.13 -5.73 48.35
C PHE A 20 44.19 -4.64 47.27
N VAL A 21 44.47 -5.00 46.03
CA VAL A 21 44.29 -4.10 44.87
C VAL A 21 42.82 -4.25 44.43
N PRO A 22 41.96 -3.23 44.57
CA PRO A 22 40.61 -3.33 44.05
C PRO A 22 40.71 -3.29 42.52
N LEU A 23 40.25 -4.37 41.88
CA LEU A 23 40.04 -4.42 40.45
C LEU A 23 38.94 -3.40 40.13
N LEU A 24 39.33 -2.22 39.66
CA LEU A 24 38.41 -1.20 39.17
C LEU A 24 37.82 -1.71 37.85
N CYS A 25 36.72 -2.46 37.93
CA CYS A 25 35.91 -2.81 36.76
C CYS A 25 35.34 -1.50 36.19
N LEU A 26 36.04 -0.96 35.19
CA LEU A 26 35.51 0.10 34.34
C LEU A 26 34.33 -0.53 33.57
N ALA A 27 33.11 -0.35 34.09
CA ALA A 27 31.91 -0.66 33.34
C ALA A 27 31.91 0.27 32.12
N MET A 28 32.32 -0.26 30.97
CA MET A 28 32.01 0.36 29.70
C MET A 28 30.49 0.33 29.58
N VAL A 29 29.86 1.45 29.92
CA VAL A 29 28.49 1.73 29.48
C VAL A 29 28.59 1.82 27.97
N SER A 30 28.37 0.70 27.30
CA SER A 30 28.11 0.68 25.88
C SER A 30 26.79 1.43 25.70
N ILE A 31 26.88 2.70 25.34
CA ILE A 31 25.75 3.41 24.76
C ILE A 31 25.52 2.68 23.44
N ALA A 32 24.61 1.71 23.45
CA ALA A 32 24.08 1.18 22.21
C ALA A 32 23.56 2.40 21.43
N PRO A 33 23.99 2.60 20.16
CA PRO A 33 23.35 3.61 19.33
C PRO A 33 21.85 3.32 19.37
N ALA A 34 21.04 4.34 19.62
CA ALA A 34 19.59 4.24 19.51
C ALA A 34 19.29 3.54 18.18
N GLY A 35 18.67 2.36 18.25
CA GLY A 35 18.53 1.44 17.13
C GLY A 35 17.90 2.12 15.93
N GLY A 36 18.73 2.63 15.03
CA GLY A 36 18.30 3.09 13.73
C GLY A 36 17.84 1.87 12.96
N ARG A 37 16.63 1.91 12.38
CA ARG A 37 16.22 0.90 11.40
C ARG A 37 17.31 0.85 10.32
N ASP A 38 17.92 -0.32 10.11
CA ASP A 38 18.88 -0.52 9.02
C ASP A 38 18.14 -0.34 7.69
N VAL A 39 18.16 0.89 7.17
CA VAL A 39 17.64 1.23 5.84
C VAL A 39 18.73 0.91 4.81
N LEU A 40 18.41 0.02 3.87
CA LEU A 40 19.27 -0.23 2.72
C LEU A 40 19.02 0.85 1.67
N VAL A 41 20.07 1.50 1.18
CA VAL A 41 19.96 2.56 0.17
C VAL A 41 20.45 2.05 -1.17
N VAL A 42 19.60 2.18 -2.18
CA VAL A 42 19.91 1.92 -3.59
C VAL A 42 20.10 3.26 -4.30
N ASP A 43 21.22 3.44 -4.98
CA ASP A 43 21.50 4.62 -5.80
C ASP A 43 22.22 4.18 -7.08
N ALA A 44 21.60 4.41 -8.23
CA ALA A 44 22.13 4.02 -9.54
C ALA A 44 23.50 4.68 -9.85
N THR A 45 23.85 5.79 -9.20
CA THR A 45 25.14 6.47 -9.33
C THR A 45 26.25 5.86 -8.47
N GLY A 46 25.93 4.90 -7.61
CA GLY A 46 26.87 4.21 -6.73
C GLY A 46 27.14 4.89 -5.39
N LYS A 47 26.31 5.85 -4.97
CA LYS A 47 26.42 6.52 -3.66
C LYS A 47 25.65 5.81 -2.53
N GLY A 48 24.84 4.81 -2.84
CA GLY A 48 24.13 3.95 -1.88
C GLY A 48 24.92 2.68 -1.57
N GLN A 49 24.43 1.85 -0.65
CA GLN A 49 25.00 0.51 -0.40
C GLN A 49 24.90 -0.39 -1.64
N PHE A 50 23.88 -0.19 -2.48
CA PHE A 50 23.64 -0.96 -3.70
C PHE A 50 23.44 -0.05 -4.90
N ARG A 51 23.78 -0.55 -6.10
CA ARG A 51 23.50 0.15 -7.37
C ARG A 51 22.16 -0.27 -7.97
N THR A 52 21.78 -1.51 -7.77
CA THR A 52 20.53 -2.09 -8.30
C THR A 52 19.56 -2.44 -7.17
N ILE A 53 18.27 -2.44 -7.48
CA ILE A 53 17.23 -2.79 -6.51
C ILE A 53 17.26 -4.30 -6.25
N GLN A 54 17.49 -5.12 -7.28
CA GLN A 54 17.52 -6.57 -7.12
C GLN A 54 18.66 -7.05 -6.21
N GLU A 55 19.85 -6.44 -6.27
CA GLU A 55 20.96 -6.74 -5.34
C GLU A 55 20.58 -6.44 -3.89
N ALA A 56 19.90 -5.32 -3.66
CA ALA A 56 19.44 -4.95 -2.31
C ALA A 56 18.37 -5.92 -1.78
N ILE A 57 17.48 -6.41 -2.64
CA ILE A 57 16.50 -7.46 -2.29
C ILE A 57 17.24 -8.76 -1.90
N GLN A 58 18.24 -9.16 -2.69
CA GLN A 58 19.00 -10.40 -2.47
C GLN A 58 19.89 -10.35 -1.22
N ALA A 59 20.24 -9.16 -0.75
CA ALA A 59 20.99 -8.98 0.49
C ALA A 59 20.14 -9.27 1.75
N ILE A 60 18.81 -9.35 1.63
CA ILE A 60 17.92 -9.64 2.75
C ILE A 60 17.76 -11.16 2.90
N PRO A 61 17.93 -11.71 4.13
CA PRO A 61 17.72 -13.13 4.38
C PRO A 61 16.31 -13.62 3.96
N PRO A 62 16.18 -14.86 3.42
CA PRO A 62 14.87 -15.41 3.06
C PRO A 62 13.91 -15.59 4.23
N ASP A 63 14.42 -15.75 5.46
CA ASP A 63 13.67 -15.92 6.72
C ASP A 63 13.43 -14.60 7.46
N ASN A 64 13.51 -13.46 6.75
CA ASN A 64 13.28 -12.13 7.32
C ASN A 64 11.90 -12.03 7.98
N ALA A 65 11.89 -11.69 9.27
CA ALA A 65 10.67 -11.57 10.09
C ALA A 65 10.31 -10.11 10.45
N GLU A 66 11.17 -9.14 10.10
CA GLU A 66 10.98 -7.72 10.41
C GLU A 66 10.91 -6.89 9.13
N ASN A 67 10.15 -5.80 9.14
CA ASN A 67 10.04 -4.95 7.95
C ASN A 67 11.38 -4.29 7.62
N ARG A 68 12.00 -4.73 6.51
CA ARG A 68 13.23 -4.13 5.96
C ARG A 68 12.87 -3.08 4.93
N VAL A 69 13.45 -1.88 5.07
CA VAL A 69 13.21 -0.77 4.15
C VAL A 69 14.39 -0.66 3.19
N ILE A 70 14.10 -0.76 1.89
CA ILE A 70 15.00 -0.40 0.80
C ILE A 70 14.57 0.97 0.29
N LEU A 71 15.36 2.00 0.58
CA LEU A 71 15.20 3.34 0.06
C LEU A 71 15.88 3.47 -1.30
N ILE A 72 15.11 3.74 -2.33
CA ILE A 72 15.57 3.82 -3.73
C ILE A 72 15.65 5.29 -4.11
N ARG A 73 16.87 5.78 -4.40
CA ARG A 73 17.10 7.18 -4.79
C ARG A 73 16.42 7.53 -6.11
N ASN A 74 16.31 8.82 -6.40
CA ASN A 74 15.84 9.29 -7.69
C ASN A 74 16.69 8.72 -8.84
N GLY A 75 16.04 8.28 -9.90
CA GLY A 75 16.70 7.64 -11.03
C GLY A 75 15.77 6.76 -11.84
N ILE A 76 16.24 6.35 -13.02
CA ILE A 76 15.57 5.35 -13.86
C ILE A 76 16.29 4.02 -13.68
N TYR A 77 15.60 3.07 -13.06
CA TYR A 77 16.05 1.71 -12.81
C TYR A 77 15.44 0.81 -13.88
N ARG A 78 16.27 0.38 -14.84
CA ARG A 78 15.86 -0.51 -15.94
C ARG A 78 15.93 -1.98 -15.52
N GLU A 79 15.17 -2.32 -14.49
CA GLU A 79 15.24 -3.61 -13.82
C GLU A 79 13.91 -4.35 -13.89
N LYS A 80 14.00 -5.68 -14.06
CA LYS A 80 12.92 -6.62 -13.76
C LYS A 80 13.19 -7.21 -12.38
N LEU A 81 12.26 -7.00 -11.45
CA LEU A 81 12.41 -7.38 -10.05
C LEU A 81 11.66 -8.67 -9.73
N PHE A 82 12.27 -9.48 -8.88
CA PHE A 82 11.66 -10.66 -8.27
C PHE A 82 11.86 -10.63 -6.76
N ILE A 83 10.77 -10.48 -6.03
CA ILE A 83 10.74 -10.42 -4.57
C ILE A 83 10.50 -11.83 -4.03
N THR A 84 11.47 -12.34 -3.26
CA THR A 84 11.45 -13.69 -2.66
C THR A 84 11.31 -13.68 -1.14
N THR A 85 11.40 -12.52 -0.49
CA THR A 85 11.39 -12.38 0.97
C THR A 85 10.19 -11.57 1.44
N SER A 86 9.67 -11.91 2.62
CA SER A 86 8.53 -11.24 3.25
C SER A 86 9.00 -10.04 4.09
N HIS A 87 8.04 -9.21 4.55
CA HIS A 87 8.32 -8.06 5.40
C HIS A 87 9.32 -7.08 4.74
N LEU A 88 9.00 -6.64 3.52
CA LEU A 88 9.86 -5.80 2.70
C LEU A 88 9.13 -4.55 2.24
N SER A 89 9.75 -3.39 2.45
CA SER A 89 9.31 -2.12 1.90
C SER A 89 10.29 -1.61 0.86
N LEU A 90 9.88 -1.56 -0.41
CA LEU A 90 10.58 -0.83 -1.46
C LEU A 90 10.01 0.58 -1.50
N VAL A 91 10.82 1.60 -1.20
CA VAL A 91 10.37 2.98 -1.07
C VAL A 91 11.20 3.89 -1.96
N GLY A 92 10.58 4.54 -2.94
CA GLY A 92 11.25 5.57 -3.72
C GLY A 92 11.45 6.86 -2.93
N GLU A 93 12.50 7.59 -3.28
CA GLU A 93 12.75 8.93 -2.77
C GLU A 93 11.68 9.92 -3.24
N ASN A 94 11.19 9.73 -4.46
CA ASN A 94 10.11 10.53 -5.03
C ASN A 94 9.25 9.69 -6.00
N ARG A 95 7.93 9.85 -5.90
CA ARG A 95 6.95 9.17 -6.74
C ARG A 95 7.23 9.26 -8.23
N ASP A 96 7.58 10.43 -8.74
CA ASP A 96 7.72 10.66 -10.19
C ASP A 96 9.16 10.49 -10.68
N SER A 97 10.14 10.71 -9.80
CA SER A 97 11.57 10.69 -10.15
C SER A 97 12.29 9.38 -9.83
N THR A 98 11.76 8.54 -8.94
CA THR A 98 12.20 7.15 -8.75
C THR A 98 11.36 6.23 -9.63
N ARG A 99 11.93 5.73 -10.73
CA ARG A 99 11.19 5.02 -11.78
C ARG A 99 11.79 3.64 -12.04
N VAL A 100 11.02 2.59 -11.82
CA VAL A 100 11.36 1.21 -12.23
C VAL A 100 10.67 0.92 -13.56
N ILE A 101 11.44 0.73 -14.62
CA ILE A 101 10.92 0.61 -15.99
C ILE A 101 11.50 -0.60 -16.68
N TYR A 102 10.65 -1.51 -17.14
CA TYR A 102 11.08 -2.67 -17.90
C TYR A 102 10.01 -3.06 -18.93
N ALA A 103 10.43 -3.46 -20.12
CA ALA A 103 9.53 -3.88 -21.18
C ALA A 103 9.37 -5.41 -21.13
N GLU A 104 8.21 -5.89 -20.66
CA GLU A 104 7.92 -7.32 -20.60
C GLU A 104 6.51 -7.61 -21.12
N LEU A 105 6.41 -8.50 -22.10
CA LEU A 105 5.16 -8.99 -22.64
C LEU A 105 4.96 -10.43 -22.17
N ARG A 106 3.77 -10.78 -21.69
CA ARG A 106 3.51 -12.13 -21.18
C ARG A 106 3.90 -13.23 -22.16
N SER A 107 3.63 -13.06 -23.45
CA SER A 107 3.93 -14.04 -24.49
C SER A 107 5.44 -14.23 -24.72
N ASN A 108 6.24 -13.18 -24.54
CA ASN A 108 7.71 -13.28 -24.63
C ASN A 108 8.24 -14.11 -23.45
N TRP A 109 7.75 -13.84 -22.25
CA TRP A 109 8.06 -14.66 -21.08
C TRP A 109 7.63 -16.12 -21.27
N THR A 110 6.40 -16.42 -21.73
CA THR A 110 6.00 -17.82 -21.96
C THR A 110 6.79 -18.48 -23.08
N GLY A 111 7.07 -17.76 -24.17
CA GLY A 111 7.81 -18.29 -25.31
C GLY A 111 9.25 -18.64 -24.97
N THR A 112 9.91 -17.89 -24.09
CA THR A 112 11.26 -18.22 -23.61
C THR A 112 11.27 -19.32 -22.55
N ARG A 113 10.22 -19.41 -21.72
CA ARG A 113 10.07 -20.48 -20.71
C ARG A 113 9.76 -21.83 -21.35
N ASP A 114 8.90 -21.86 -22.36
CA ASP A 114 8.34 -23.09 -22.93
C ASP A 114 9.15 -23.63 -24.15
N ASN A 115 10.07 -22.84 -24.74
CA ASN A 115 10.86 -23.23 -25.93
C ASN A 115 12.37 -23.45 -25.67
N ARG A 116 12.77 -24.06 -24.55
CA ARG A 116 14.17 -24.48 -24.43
C ARG A 116 14.44 -25.71 -25.31
N PRO A 117 15.55 -25.76 -26.08
CA PRO A 117 15.90 -26.90 -26.92
C PRO A 117 16.02 -28.24 -26.17
N ASP A 118 16.23 -28.17 -24.85
CA ASP A 118 16.43 -29.33 -23.97
C ASP A 118 15.17 -29.74 -23.19
N GLY A 119 14.04 -29.02 -23.34
CA GLY A 119 12.80 -29.29 -22.61
C GLY A 119 12.87 -29.05 -21.09
N SER A 120 13.95 -28.45 -20.57
CA SER A 120 14.06 -28.12 -19.15
C SER A 120 13.09 -26.99 -18.78
N GLN A 121 12.36 -27.14 -17.68
CA GLN A 121 11.67 -26.01 -17.06
C GLN A 121 12.73 -25.05 -16.51
N VAL A 122 12.51 -23.74 -16.67
CA VAL A 122 13.32 -22.75 -15.97
C VAL A 122 12.93 -22.81 -14.49
N ASP A 123 13.81 -23.32 -13.63
CA ASP A 123 13.61 -23.33 -12.16
C ASP A 123 13.48 -21.93 -11.55
N LEU A 124 13.65 -20.88 -12.34
CA LEU A 124 13.50 -19.49 -11.95
C LEU A 124 12.38 -18.85 -12.77
N ASP A 125 11.12 -19.09 -12.38
CA ASP A 125 9.99 -18.27 -12.86
C ASP A 125 10.19 -16.84 -12.36
N TRP A 126 10.91 -16.01 -13.13
CA TRP A 126 11.08 -14.57 -12.89
C TRP A 126 9.79 -13.77 -13.10
N GLY A 127 8.69 -14.42 -13.44
CA GLY A 127 7.41 -13.82 -13.74
C GLY A 127 7.40 -12.99 -15.01
N ALA A 128 6.26 -12.35 -15.27
CA ALA A 128 5.99 -11.62 -16.52
C ALA A 128 5.76 -10.13 -16.29
N GLY A 129 6.00 -9.64 -15.07
CA GLY A 129 5.88 -8.23 -14.74
C GLY A 129 7.21 -7.51 -14.59
N VAL A 130 7.15 -6.20 -14.41
CA VAL A 130 8.30 -5.37 -14.00
C VAL A 130 8.67 -5.70 -12.55
N ILE A 131 7.68 -5.79 -11.66
CA ILE A 131 7.85 -6.29 -10.30
C ILE A 131 7.03 -7.57 -10.13
N ASN A 132 7.70 -8.65 -9.74
CA ASN A 132 7.09 -9.96 -9.51
C ASN A 132 7.25 -10.33 -8.03
N ILE A 133 6.15 -10.76 -7.40
CA ILE A 133 6.12 -11.10 -5.97
C ILE A 133 5.86 -12.59 -5.82
N GLY A 134 6.88 -13.31 -5.32
CA GLY A 134 6.97 -14.76 -5.30
C GLY A 134 5.86 -15.48 -4.51
N ASN A 135 5.80 -16.80 -4.68
CA ASN A 135 4.86 -17.65 -3.95
C ASN A 135 5.12 -17.61 -2.45
N GLY A 136 4.06 -17.45 -1.64
CA GLY A 136 4.15 -17.44 -0.18
C GLY A 136 4.73 -16.15 0.42
N VAL A 137 5.15 -15.20 -0.40
CA VAL A 137 5.66 -13.90 0.06
C VAL A 137 4.51 -13.07 0.62
N SER A 138 4.74 -12.43 1.77
CA SER A 138 3.75 -11.53 2.37
C SER A 138 4.35 -10.28 3.02
N ASP A 139 3.49 -9.31 3.35
CA ASP A 139 3.89 -8.04 3.96
C ASP A 139 4.89 -7.26 3.09
N VAL A 140 4.55 -7.08 1.82
CA VAL A 140 5.35 -6.27 0.89
C VAL A 140 4.70 -4.91 0.69
N ILE A 141 5.48 -3.85 0.80
CA ILE A 141 5.04 -2.47 0.56
C ILE A 141 5.85 -1.88 -0.59
N LEU A 142 5.15 -1.42 -1.63
CA LEU A 142 5.71 -0.62 -2.71
C LEU A 142 5.24 0.82 -2.50
N ALA A 143 6.16 1.75 -2.31
CA ALA A 143 5.80 3.11 -1.92
C ALA A 143 6.58 4.20 -2.64
N ASN A 144 5.92 5.33 -2.92
CA ASN A 144 6.53 6.58 -3.39
C ASN A 144 7.43 6.43 -4.63
N MET A 145 6.98 5.67 -5.63
CA MET A 145 7.74 5.43 -6.87
C MET A 145 6.80 5.26 -8.07
N THR A 146 7.39 5.23 -9.27
CA THR A 146 6.73 4.85 -10.50
C THR A 146 7.19 3.46 -10.94
N VAL A 147 6.26 2.57 -11.25
CA VAL A 147 6.50 1.28 -11.90
C VAL A 147 5.85 1.31 -13.27
N HIS A 148 6.63 1.10 -14.33
CA HIS A 148 6.13 1.22 -15.70
C HIS A 148 6.55 0.02 -16.57
N ASN A 149 5.57 -0.75 -17.03
CA ASN A 149 5.79 -1.67 -18.14
C ASN A 149 5.62 -0.94 -19.47
N ASN A 150 6.73 -0.59 -20.10
CA ASN A 150 6.74 0.27 -21.29
C ASN A 150 6.81 -0.50 -22.62
N TYR A 151 6.41 -1.78 -22.61
CA TYR A 151 6.55 -2.65 -23.79
C TYR A 151 5.75 -2.13 -24.98
N GLY A 152 4.49 -1.70 -24.78
CA GLY A 152 3.66 -1.17 -25.84
C GLY A 152 4.18 0.11 -26.49
N SER A 153 4.80 1.01 -25.74
CA SER A 153 5.44 2.21 -26.33
C SER A 153 6.65 1.85 -27.20
N LEU A 154 7.38 0.78 -26.87
CA LEU A 154 8.56 0.36 -27.61
C LEU A 154 8.23 -0.52 -28.82
N HIS A 155 7.17 -1.32 -28.74
CA HIS A 155 6.91 -2.40 -29.70
C HIS A 155 5.52 -2.35 -30.35
N GLY A 156 4.63 -1.46 -29.92
CA GLY A 156 3.29 -1.30 -30.49
C GLY A 156 2.29 -2.40 -30.12
N ASP A 157 2.70 -3.42 -29.37
CA ASP A 157 1.81 -4.46 -28.83
C ASP A 157 1.24 -4.01 -27.48
N ARG A 158 -0.05 -4.19 -27.26
CA ARG A 158 -0.79 -3.75 -26.06
C ARG A 158 -1.48 -4.92 -25.33
N SER A 159 -1.04 -6.15 -25.59
CA SER A 159 -1.52 -7.36 -24.92
C SER A 159 -1.07 -7.39 -23.44
N HIS A 160 -1.17 -8.54 -22.76
CA HIS A 160 -0.87 -8.64 -21.32
C HIS A 160 0.57 -8.18 -20.95
N GLN A 161 0.67 -7.09 -20.20
CA GLN A 161 1.88 -6.39 -19.78
C GLN A 161 1.76 -6.00 -18.32
N PHE A 162 2.31 -6.81 -17.43
CA PHE A 162 2.16 -6.59 -16.01
C PHE A 162 3.18 -5.54 -15.54
N ALA A 163 2.74 -4.48 -14.85
CA ALA A 163 3.65 -3.64 -14.08
C ALA A 163 3.99 -4.33 -12.76
N ILE A 164 2.96 -4.83 -12.07
CA ILE A 164 3.10 -5.58 -10.81
C ILE A 164 2.32 -6.89 -10.93
N ARG A 165 3.01 -8.00 -10.70
CA ARG A 165 2.42 -9.34 -10.71
C ARG A 165 2.72 -10.06 -9.39
N GLY A 166 1.69 -10.59 -8.75
CA GLY A 166 1.80 -11.44 -7.57
C GLY A 166 1.37 -12.87 -7.90
N PHE A 167 2.11 -13.85 -7.41
CA PHE A 167 1.67 -15.25 -7.46
C PHE A 167 0.80 -15.56 -6.23
N ARG A 168 1.15 -16.56 -5.41
CA ARG A 168 0.49 -16.85 -4.12
C ARG A 168 0.93 -15.88 -3.01
N ALA A 169 1.01 -14.58 -3.31
CA ALA A 169 1.40 -13.53 -2.36
C ALA A 169 0.19 -12.96 -1.61
N THR A 170 0.39 -12.38 -0.43
CA THR A 170 -0.69 -11.75 0.35
C THR A 170 -0.18 -10.60 1.22
N ARG A 171 -1.07 -9.74 1.73
CA ARG A 171 -0.72 -8.51 2.47
C ARG A 171 0.24 -7.62 1.66
N ILE A 172 -0.19 -7.30 0.44
CA ILE A 172 0.59 -6.47 -0.49
C ILE A 172 0.02 -5.05 -0.50
N SER A 173 0.89 -4.06 -0.26
CA SER A 173 0.52 -2.66 -0.24
C SER A 173 1.16 -1.85 -1.36
N ILE A 174 0.38 -0.97 -1.99
CA ILE A 174 0.85 -0.02 -3.02
C ILE A 174 0.44 1.38 -2.56
N LEU A 175 1.41 2.21 -2.17
CA LEU A 175 1.19 3.46 -1.44
C LEU A 175 1.85 4.65 -2.14
N ASN A 176 1.09 5.65 -2.56
CA ASN A 176 1.62 6.82 -3.27
C ASN A 176 2.48 6.44 -4.50
N CYS A 177 2.02 5.51 -5.32
CA CYS A 177 2.74 5.05 -6.50
C CYS A 177 2.04 5.46 -7.81
N ASN A 178 2.81 5.59 -8.89
CA ASN A 178 2.28 5.48 -10.25
C ASN A 178 2.53 4.05 -10.73
N VAL A 179 1.50 3.33 -11.13
CA VAL A 179 1.62 1.97 -11.66
C VAL A 179 0.99 1.92 -13.05
N ILE A 180 1.83 1.77 -14.05
CA ILE A 180 1.49 2.02 -15.46
C ILE A 180 1.90 0.83 -16.30
N ALA A 181 1.05 0.40 -17.22
CA ALA A 181 1.46 -0.46 -18.32
C ALA A 181 0.88 0.03 -19.65
N ASP A 182 1.65 -0.12 -20.71
CA ASP A 182 1.21 0.25 -22.07
C ASP A 182 0.28 -0.81 -22.71
N GLY A 183 -0.13 -1.81 -21.91
CA GLY A 183 -1.00 -2.92 -22.29
C GLY A 183 -1.94 -3.35 -21.17
N GLY A 184 -2.51 -4.55 -21.31
CA GLY A 184 -3.48 -5.09 -20.33
C GLY A 184 -2.83 -5.65 -19.07
N ASP A 185 -3.63 -5.89 -18.04
CA ASP A 185 -3.24 -6.56 -16.78
C ASP A 185 -2.22 -5.82 -15.87
N THR A 186 -2.16 -4.48 -15.92
CA THR A 186 -1.18 -3.64 -15.17
C THR A 186 -0.89 -4.13 -13.74
N VAL A 187 -1.92 -4.34 -12.91
CA VAL A 187 -1.79 -4.87 -11.53
C VAL A 187 -2.50 -6.21 -11.43
N SER A 188 -1.72 -7.28 -11.25
CA SER A 188 -2.19 -8.66 -11.30
C SER A 188 -1.71 -9.47 -10.10
N LEU A 189 -2.34 -9.23 -8.95
CA LEU A 189 -2.07 -9.96 -7.70
C LEU A 189 -2.98 -11.19 -7.63
N TRP A 190 -2.45 -12.37 -7.94
CA TRP A 190 -3.23 -13.55 -8.31
C TRP A 190 -3.27 -14.66 -7.25
N ASN A 191 -3.53 -14.29 -5.99
CA ASN A 191 -3.81 -15.25 -4.92
C ASN A 191 -5.32 -15.32 -4.62
N SER A 192 -6.05 -16.15 -5.38
CA SER A 192 -7.48 -16.38 -5.13
C SER A 192 -7.78 -17.08 -3.81
N ASP A 193 -6.82 -17.77 -3.19
CA ASP A 193 -7.08 -18.57 -2.00
C ASP A 193 -7.05 -17.70 -0.72
N SER A 194 -6.11 -16.75 -0.63
CA SER A 194 -5.90 -15.97 0.60
C SER A 194 -5.33 -14.55 0.38
N GLY A 195 -5.40 -14.02 -0.84
CA GLY A 195 -4.85 -12.71 -1.18
C GLY A 195 -5.54 -11.55 -0.44
N LEU A 196 -4.75 -10.70 0.22
CA LEU A 196 -5.20 -9.46 0.87
C LEU A 196 -4.35 -8.30 0.32
N TYR A 197 -4.96 -7.31 -0.32
CA TYR A 197 -4.22 -6.22 -0.96
C TYR A 197 -4.79 -4.85 -0.62
N TYR A 198 -3.93 -3.92 -0.23
CA TYR A 198 -4.30 -2.57 0.19
C TYR A 198 -3.59 -1.52 -0.66
N HIS A 199 -4.34 -0.63 -1.31
CA HIS A 199 -3.74 0.40 -2.15
C HIS A 199 -4.28 1.78 -1.77
N ALA A 200 -3.39 2.77 -1.64
CA ALA A 200 -3.76 4.10 -1.20
C ALA A 200 -2.97 5.19 -1.92
N ASN A 201 -3.63 6.32 -2.17
CA ASN A 201 -3.05 7.52 -2.79
C ASN A 201 -2.29 7.25 -4.11
N SER A 202 -2.70 6.25 -4.88
CA SER A 202 -1.94 5.77 -6.03
C SER A 202 -2.64 6.10 -7.36
N TYR A 203 -1.87 6.08 -8.44
CA TYR A 203 -2.36 6.22 -9.80
C TYR A 203 -2.14 4.90 -10.56
N PHE A 204 -3.20 4.42 -11.20
CA PHE A 204 -3.19 3.18 -11.99
C PHE A 204 -3.60 3.46 -13.43
N GLU A 205 -2.79 3.02 -14.38
CA GLU A 205 -3.04 3.25 -15.81
C GLU A 205 -2.79 1.96 -16.61
N GLY A 206 -3.68 1.69 -17.57
CA GLY A 206 -3.51 0.57 -18.47
C GLY A 206 -4.64 0.36 -19.47
N TRP A 207 -4.64 -0.83 -20.07
CA TRP A 207 -5.62 -1.23 -21.09
C TRP A 207 -6.61 -2.25 -20.51
N VAL A 208 -6.71 -3.43 -21.11
CA VAL A 208 -7.71 -4.42 -20.73
C VAL A 208 -7.41 -4.99 -19.35
N ASP A 209 -8.42 -5.05 -18.49
CA ASP A 209 -8.38 -5.65 -17.15
C ASP A 209 -7.17 -5.13 -16.32
N TYR A 210 -6.80 -3.85 -16.46
CA TYR A 210 -5.57 -3.31 -15.88
C TYR A 210 -5.51 -3.37 -14.35
N LEU A 211 -6.65 -3.44 -13.67
CA LEU A 211 -6.74 -3.81 -12.25
C LEU A 211 -7.37 -5.20 -12.14
N CYS A 212 -6.58 -6.20 -11.77
CA CYS A 212 -6.95 -7.62 -11.81
C CYS A 212 -6.57 -8.38 -10.51
N PRO A 213 -7.07 -7.96 -9.33
CA PRO A 213 -6.83 -8.69 -8.08
C PRO A 213 -7.64 -9.99 -8.00
N ARG A 214 -7.05 -11.01 -7.38
CA ARG A 214 -7.74 -12.23 -6.93
C ARG A 214 -7.67 -12.35 -5.42
N GLY A 215 -8.80 -12.57 -4.77
CA GLY A 215 -8.92 -12.50 -3.30
C GLY A 215 -9.61 -11.21 -2.84
N TRP A 216 -9.13 -10.61 -1.76
CA TRP A 216 -9.65 -9.34 -1.22
C TRP A 216 -8.76 -8.17 -1.56
N CYS A 217 -9.35 -7.07 -1.99
CA CYS A 217 -8.63 -5.84 -2.30
C CYS A 217 -9.41 -4.62 -1.80
N TYR A 218 -8.71 -3.70 -1.14
CA TYR A 218 -9.23 -2.40 -0.74
C TYR A 218 -8.35 -1.30 -1.34
N ILE A 219 -8.97 -0.38 -2.07
CA ILE A 219 -8.29 0.75 -2.70
C ILE A 219 -8.97 2.04 -2.26
N THR A 220 -8.20 3.02 -1.81
CA THR A 220 -8.72 4.32 -1.39
C THR A 220 -7.92 5.47 -1.98
N ASP A 221 -8.57 6.63 -2.13
CA ASP A 221 -7.94 7.91 -2.47
C ASP A 221 -7.06 7.84 -3.72
N SER A 222 -7.47 7.02 -4.71
CA SER A 222 -6.64 6.69 -5.87
C SER A 222 -7.25 7.22 -7.16
N ARG A 223 -6.42 7.28 -8.20
CA ARG A 223 -6.79 7.74 -9.54
C ARG A 223 -6.53 6.66 -10.57
N PHE A 224 -7.38 6.61 -11.57
CA PHE A 224 -7.42 5.53 -12.54
C PHE A 224 -7.58 6.09 -13.95
N PHE A 225 -6.83 5.54 -14.91
CA PHE A 225 -6.94 5.90 -16.33
C PHE A 225 -6.93 4.67 -17.24
N GLY A 226 -8.04 4.42 -17.93
CA GLY A 226 -8.18 3.32 -18.89
C GLY A 226 -8.04 3.75 -20.36
N HIS A 227 -7.23 3.03 -21.13
CA HIS A 227 -7.04 3.26 -22.57
C HIS A 227 -7.88 2.33 -23.47
N ASN A 228 -8.57 1.37 -22.87
CA ASN A 228 -9.25 0.29 -23.58
C ASN A 228 -10.65 0.66 -24.06
N THR A 229 -10.92 0.40 -25.34
CA THR A 229 -12.26 0.23 -25.90
C THR A 229 -12.24 -0.96 -26.87
N PRO A 230 -13.27 -1.83 -26.93
CA PRO A 230 -14.48 -1.88 -26.12
C PRO A 230 -14.37 -2.83 -24.91
N SER A 231 -13.19 -3.35 -24.54
CA SER A 231 -13.04 -4.27 -23.39
C SER A 231 -13.07 -3.53 -22.05
N ALA A 232 -12.95 -4.21 -20.90
CA ALA A 232 -13.11 -3.68 -19.53
C ALA A 232 -11.82 -3.13 -18.89
N SER A 233 -11.97 -2.20 -17.94
CA SER A 233 -10.88 -1.64 -17.13
C SER A 233 -10.60 -2.42 -15.83
N PHE A 234 -11.64 -2.73 -15.05
CA PHE A 234 -11.50 -3.48 -13.79
C PHE A 234 -11.96 -4.92 -13.93
N TRP A 235 -11.22 -5.82 -13.28
CA TRP A 235 -11.51 -7.26 -13.20
C TRP A 235 -11.28 -7.79 -11.78
N HIS A 236 -12.05 -8.79 -11.35
CA HIS A 236 -11.90 -9.40 -10.03
C HIS A 236 -12.16 -10.91 -10.07
N ASP A 237 -11.41 -11.67 -9.27
CA ASP A 237 -11.70 -13.07 -8.94
C ASP A 237 -11.94 -13.21 -7.43
N GLY A 238 -13.19 -13.44 -7.08
CA GLY A 238 -13.64 -13.79 -5.74
C GLY A 238 -14.24 -15.20 -5.68
N SER A 239 -13.87 -16.10 -6.58
CA SER A 239 -14.59 -17.38 -6.77
C SER A 239 -14.30 -18.45 -5.72
N LYS A 240 -13.31 -18.23 -4.85
CA LYS A 240 -12.93 -19.18 -3.80
C LYS A 240 -13.72 -19.00 -2.50
N ASP A 241 -14.18 -17.79 -2.23
CA ASP A 241 -14.94 -17.45 -1.03
C ASP A 241 -15.90 -16.31 -1.36
N LYS A 242 -17.19 -16.47 -0.99
CA LYS A 242 -18.24 -15.49 -1.24
C LYS A 242 -17.90 -14.12 -0.65
N ASP A 243 -17.16 -14.05 0.46
CA ASP A 243 -16.77 -12.78 1.07
C ASP A 243 -15.64 -12.07 0.32
N GLN A 244 -14.95 -12.71 -0.63
CA GLN A 244 -13.95 -12.05 -1.47
C GLN A 244 -14.56 -10.88 -2.24
N LYS A 245 -13.91 -9.73 -2.14
CA LYS A 245 -14.42 -8.46 -2.65
C LYS A 245 -13.30 -7.50 -3.05
N LEU A 246 -13.54 -6.74 -4.11
CA LEU A 246 -12.80 -5.56 -4.49
C LEU A 246 -13.60 -4.33 -4.04
N VAL A 247 -13.01 -3.52 -3.16
CA VAL A 247 -13.59 -2.28 -2.66
C VAL A 247 -12.75 -1.12 -3.14
N ILE A 248 -13.37 -0.15 -3.82
CA ILE A 248 -12.75 1.09 -4.25
C ILE A 248 -13.50 2.26 -3.60
N ARG A 249 -12.77 3.12 -2.90
CA ARG A 249 -13.33 4.23 -2.12
C ARG A 249 -12.67 5.56 -2.46
N ASN A 250 -13.43 6.66 -2.41
CA ASN A 250 -12.93 8.04 -2.56
C ASN A 250 -12.01 8.25 -3.76
N SER A 251 -12.26 7.54 -4.86
CA SER A 251 -11.34 7.46 -5.98
C SER A 251 -11.94 8.12 -7.22
N TRP A 252 -11.07 8.56 -8.13
CA TRP A 252 -11.46 9.15 -9.41
C TRP A 252 -11.10 8.22 -10.56
N ILE A 253 -12.09 7.87 -11.37
CA ILE A 253 -11.98 6.91 -12.47
C ILE A 253 -12.25 7.61 -13.79
N ASP A 254 -11.26 7.61 -14.67
CA ASP A 254 -11.31 8.18 -16.02
C ASP A 254 -10.69 7.22 -17.03
N GLY A 255 -10.74 7.62 -18.29
CA GLY A 255 -10.16 6.93 -19.41
C GLY A 255 -10.51 7.62 -20.71
N VAL A 256 -10.13 6.99 -21.82
CA VAL A 256 -10.50 7.44 -23.16
C VAL A 256 -12.03 7.49 -23.34
N PRO A 257 -12.58 8.33 -24.24
CA PRO A 257 -14.02 8.36 -24.49
C PRO A 257 -14.61 6.98 -24.79
N GLY A 258 -15.63 6.59 -24.02
CA GLY A 258 -16.26 5.28 -24.10
C GLY A 258 -15.53 4.16 -23.36
N PHE A 259 -14.59 4.47 -22.46
CA PHE A 259 -13.99 3.44 -21.61
C PHE A 259 -15.07 2.81 -20.71
N PRO A 260 -15.11 1.48 -20.57
CA PRO A 260 -16.10 0.81 -19.74
C PRO A 260 -15.52 0.37 -18.39
N LEU A 261 -16.36 0.39 -17.36
CA LEU A 261 -15.92 0.25 -15.97
C LEU A 261 -15.25 -1.09 -15.66
N GLY A 262 -15.91 -2.21 -15.95
CA GLY A 262 -15.39 -3.50 -15.53
C GLY A 262 -16.09 -4.72 -16.13
N ARG A 263 -15.54 -5.89 -15.87
CA ARG A 263 -16.12 -7.21 -16.13
C ARG A 263 -15.55 -8.21 -15.14
N HIS A 264 -16.14 -9.39 -15.02
CA HIS A 264 -15.44 -10.50 -14.40
C HIS A 264 -15.83 -11.85 -15.01
N HIS A 265 -14.82 -12.69 -15.20
CA HIS A 265 -14.93 -14.00 -15.85
C HIS A 265 -15.33 -15.11 -14.87
N ARG A 266 -15.29 -14.81 -13.57
CA ARG A 266 -15.53 -15.72 -12.45
C ARG A 266 -16.36 -14.96 -11.42
N ASP A 267 -16.90 -15.65 -10.43
CA ASP A 267 -17.54 -14.96 -9.31
C ASP A 267 -16.63 -13.86 -8.75
N GLY A 268 -17.24 -12.73 -8.45
CA GLY A 268 -16.58 -11.57 -7.89
C GLY A 268 -17.60 -10.69 -7.18
N GLN A 269 -17.09 -9.71 -6.44
CA GLN A 269 -17.92 -8.76 -5.73
C GLN A 269 -17.20 -7.41 -5.73
N LEU A 270 -17.83 -6.38 -6.27
CA LEU A 270 -17.23 -5.07 -6.46
C LEU A 270 -18.04 -4.02 -5.71
N TYR A 271 -17.35 -3.18 -4.94
CA TYR A 271 -17.92 -2.06 -4.22
C TYR A 271 -17.26 -0.77 -4.68
N PHE A 272 -18.05 0.24 -5.01
CA PHE A 272 -17.61 1.60 -5.30
C PHE A 272 -18.30 2.55 -4.32
N LEU A 273 -17.51 3.22 -3.49
CA LEU A 273 -18.03 4.13 -2.46
C LEU A 273 -17.42 5.51 -2.64
N TYR A 274 -18.25 6.54 -2.77
CA TYR A 274 -17.79 7.93 -2.92
C TYR A 274 -16.83 8.12 -4.10
N CYS A 275 -16.94 7.27 -5.12
CA CYS A 275 -16.13 7.36 -6.32
C CYS A 275 -16.71 8.39 -7.29
N THR A 276 -15.82 9.08 -8.01
CA THR A 276 -16.20 9.95 -9.12
C THR A 276 -15.75 9.32 -10.44
N PHE A 277 -16.67 9.22 -11.39
CA PHE A 277 -16.43 8.75 -12.76
C PHE A 277 -16.43 9.94 -13.71
N SER A 278 -15.49 9.99 -14.64
CA SER A 278 -15.49 11.05 -15.65
C SER A 278 -16.65 10.90 -16.64
N LYS A 279 -16.91 11.97 -17.41
CA LYS A 279 -17.90 11.96 -18.49
C LYS A 279 -17.56 10.99 -19.63
N ASN A 280 -16.32 10.51 -19.69
CA ASN A 280 -15.83 9.60 -20.71
C ASN A 280 -16.30 8.16 -20.49
N MET A 281 -16.78 7.82 -19.29
CA MET A 281 -17.22 6.47 -18.98
C MET A 281 -18.41 6.07 -19.86
N ALA A 282 -18.33 4.89 -20.48
CA ALA A 282 -19.41 4.30 -21.26
C ALA A 282 -20.62 3.96 -20.39
N ASP A 283 -21.80 4.07 -20.99
CA ASP A 283 -23.04 3.53 -20.44
C ASP A 283 -23.06 2.01 -20.59
N ARG A 284 -22.24 1.33 -19.79
CA ARG A 284 -22.14 -0.11 -19.79
C ARG A 284 -21.89 -0.63 -18.37
N PRO A 285 -22.87 -1.34 -17.78
CA PRO A 285 -22.69 -1.99 -16.50
C PRO A 285 -21.52 -2.97 -16.50
N ILE A 286 -21.04 -3.30 -15.29
CA ILE A 286 -20.07 -4.39 -15.13
C ILE A 286 -20.75 -5.68 -15.58
N TYR A 287 -20.13 -6.38 -16.54
CA TYR A 287 -20.80 -7.44 -17.29
C TYR A 287 -20.08 -8.79 -17.21
N PHE A 288 -20.85 -9.85 -17.46
CA PHE A 288 -20.33 -11.19 -17.69
C PHE A 288 -19.90 -11.33 -19.16
N PRO A 289 -18.65 -11.70 -19.46
CA PRO A 289 -18.17 -11.84 -20.84
C PRO A 289 -18.61 -13.19 -21.45
N THR A 290 -19.86 -13.26 -21.93
CA THR A 290 -20.52 -14.49 -22.44
C THR A 290 -19.78 -15.20 -23.58
N THR A 291 -18.96 -14.49 -24.34
CA THR A 291 -18.20 -15.04 -25.47
C THR A 291 -16.80 -15.54 -25.11
N SER A 292 -16.36 -15.35 -23.87
CA SER A 292 -15.02 -15.75 -23.45
C SER A 292 -15.00 -17.24 -23.08
N PRO A 293 -14.07 -18.03 -23.65
CA PRO A 293 -13.95 -19.46 -23.31
C PRO A 293 -13.48 -19.69 -21.86
N ASN A 294 -12.97 -18.65 -21.20
CA ASN A 294 -12.53 -18.71 -19.80
C ASN A 294 -13.64 -18.29 -18.81
N ALA A 295 -14.82 -17.92 -19.31
CA ALA A 295 -15.91 -17.45 -18.47
C ALA A 295 -16.59 -18.62 -17.74
N VAL A 296 -16.69 -18.51 -16.43
CA VAL A 296 -17.41 -19.42 -15.55
C VAL A 296 -18.63 -18.68 -15.00
N PRO A 297 -19.86 -19.19 -15.16
CA PRO A 297 -21.06 -18.55 -14.64
C PRO A 297 -20.97 -18.22 -13.15
N TRP A 298 -21.50 -17.06 -12.77
CA TRP A 298 -21.47 -16.57 -11.39
C TRP A 298 -22.39 -17.41 -10.49
N ARG A 299 -21.81 -18.06 -9.47
CA ARG A 299 -22.50 -18.87 -8.45
C ARG A 299 -23.35 -18.02 -7.52
N TRP A 300 -22.94 -16.79 -7.24
CA TRP A 300 -23.63 -15.89 -6.30
C TRP A 300 -24.25 -14.67 -6.97
N GLY A 301 -24.45 -14.74 -8.30
CA GLY A 301 -25.08 -13.67 -9.08
C GLY A 301 -24.19 -12.43 -9.27
N ALA A 302 -24.79 -11.40 -9.85
CA ALA A 302 -24.15 -10.09 -10.01
C ALA A 302 -24.07 -9.40 -8.64
N ARG A 303 -22.86 -9.05 -8.19
CA ARG A 303 -22.63 -8.40 -6.89
C ARG A 303 -21.78 -7.15 -7.09
N HIS A 304 -22.43 -6.10 -7.56
CA HIS A 304 -21.82 -4.80 -7.84
C HIS A 304 -22.59 -3.75 -7.06
N TYR A 305 -21.90 -3.07 -6.15
CA TYR A 305 -22.54 -2.15 -5.21
C TYR A 305 -21.96 -0.76 -5.32
N PHE A 306 -22.84 0.22 -5.37
CA PHE A 306 -22.54 1.64 -5.49
C PHE A 306 -23.13 2.39 -4.29
N TYR A 307 -22.38 3.36 -3.79
CA TYR A 307 -22.86 4.26 -2.74
C TYR A 307 -22.25 5.65 -2.87
N SER A 308 -23.11 6.66 -2.97
CA SER A 308 -22.74 8.06 -3.12
C SER A 308 -21.72 8.28 -4.24
N CYS A 309 -21.85 7.51 -5.32
CA CYS A 309 -21.05 7.66 -6.51
C CYS A 309 -21.54 8.86 -7.34
N ASN A 310 -20.61 9.52 -8.02
CA ASN A 310 -20.91 10.61 -8.94
C ASN A 310 -20.28 10.34 -10.30
N ARG A 311 -20.93 10.75 -11.37
CA ARG A 311 -20.42 10.76 -12.73
C ARG A 311 -20.58 12.16 -13.32
N GLU A 312 -19.49 12.69 -13.86
CA GLU A 312 -19.52 13.97 -14.57
C GLU A 312 -20.44 13.88 -15.81
N GLY A 313 -21.34 14.83 -15.98
CA GLY A 313 -22.29 14.82 -17.10
C GLY A 313 -23.51 13.91 -16.90
N GLY A 314 -23.86 13.58 -15.65
CA GLY A 314 -25.09 12.86 -15.27
C GLY A 314 -24.87 11.41 -14.88
N MET A 315 -25.75 10.87 -14.02
CA MET A 315 -25.73 9.45 -13.63
C MET A 315 -26.32 8.57 -14.74
N TYR A 316 -25.80 7.34 -14.86
CA TYR A 316 -26.52 6.25 -15.50
C TYR A 316 -27.38 5.53 -14.47
N ASP A 317 -28.50 4.95 -14.89
CA ASP A 317 -29.45 4.28 -13.98
C ASP A 317 -28.79 3.14 -13.19
N TRP A 318 -27.90 2.38 -13.83
CA TRP A 318 -27.18 1.27 -13.19
C TRP A 318 -26.09 1.69 -12.20
N LEU A 319 -25.75 2.98 -12.11
CA LEU A 319 -24.84 3.53 -11.10
C LEU A 319 -25.57 4.01 -9.84
N ALA A 320 -26.90 3.90 -9.78
CA ALA A 320 -27.68 4.31 -8.62
C ALA A 320 -27.25 3.56 -7.34
N ASP A 321 -27.41 4.23 -6.20
CA ASP A 321 -27.08 3.65 -4.89
C ASP A 321 -27.90 2.39 -4.63
N ASN A 322 -27.21 1.25 -4.53
CA ASN A 322 -27.80 -0.06 -4.29
C ASN A 322 -27.11 -0.82 -3.14
N LEU A 323 -26.29 -0.16 -2.34
CA LEU A 323 -25.56 -0.80 -1.23
C LEU A 323 -26.47 -1.55 -0.23
N HIS A 324 -27.74 -1.13 -0.11
CA HIS A 324 -28.72 -1.79 0.73
C HIS A 324 -29.05 -3.23 0.26
N GLU A 325 -28.83 -3.55 -1.01
CA GLU A 325 -29.00 -4.88 -1.60
C GLU A 325 -27.82 -5.82 -1.28
N ALA A 326 -26.69 -5.28 -0.82
CA ALA A 326 -25.55 -6.10 -0.45
C ALA A 326 -25.90 -7.02 0.72
N GLU A 327 -25.27 -8.20 0.73
CA GLU A 327 -25.47 -9.19 1.79
C GLU A 327 -25.14 -8.60 3.17
N ARG A 328 -26.12 -8.68 4.10
CA ARG A 328 -26.10 -8.03 5.43
C ARG A 328 -26.22 -6.51 5.44
N SER A 329 -26.47 -5.89 4.28
CA SER A 329 -26.72 -4.46 4.09
C SER A 329 -25.76 -3.56 4.91
N PRO A 330 -24.43 -3.71 4.72
CA PRO A 330 -23.43 -2.96 5.48
C PRO A 330 -23.64 -1.45 5.30
N SER A 331 -23.46 -0.69 6.37
CA SER A 331 -23.47 0.77 6.23
C SER A 331 -22.13 1.25 5.62
N PRO A 332 -22.11 2.38 4.89
CA PRO A 332 -20.88 2.87 4.25
C PRO A 332 -19.73 3.14 5.21
N LYS A 333 -20.02 3.42 6.48
CA LYS A 333 -19.00 3.62 7.53
C LYS A 333 -18.37 2.30 8.00
N ASP A 334 -19.06 1.17 7.82
CA ASP A 334 -18.56 -0.15 8.22
C ASP A 334 -17.58 -0.72 7.18
N ILE A 335 -17.65 -0.23 5.93
CA ILE A 335 -16.79 -0.68 4.82
C ILE A 335 -15.41 0.00 4.92
N THR A 336 -14.57 -0.55 5.79
CA THR A 336 -13.15 -0.21 5.97
C THR A 336 -12.24 -1.25 5.32
N ALA A 337 -10.92 -1.03 5.34
CA ALA A 337 -9.96 -2.07 4.94
C ALA A 337 -10.11 -3.33 5.82
N ALA A 338 -10.22 -3.18 7.14
CA ALA A 338 -10.42 -4.29 8.06
C ALA A 338 -11.69 -5.10 7.76
N TRP A 339 -12.83 -4.43 7.50
CA TRP A 339 -14.07 -5.10 7.09
C TRP A 339 -13.91 -5.82 5.75
N THR A 340 -13.21 -5.19 4.82
CA THR A 340 -12.92 -5.77 3.51
C THR A 340 -12.20 -7.09 3.67
N PHE A 341 -11.21 -7.16 4.56
CA PHE A 341 -10.41 -8.36 4.82
C PHE A 341 -11.01 -9.30 5.89
N ALA A 342 -12.28 -9.12 6.26
CA ALA A 342 -12.96 -9.91 7.29
C ALA A 342 -12.19 -9.95 8.63
N GLY A 343 -11.56 -8.83 9.00
CA GLY A 343 -10.76 -8.68 10.22
C GLY A 343 -9.40 -9.37 10.21
N ARG A 344 -9.01 -10.05 9.12
CA ARG A 344 -7.71 -10.76 9.03
C ARG A 344 -6.51 -9.83 8.91
N TRP A 345 -6.74 -8.58 8.50
CA TRP A 345 -5.71 -7.56 8.36
C TRP A 345 -6.34 -6.17 8.46
N ASP A 346 -5.68 -5.25 9.16
CA ASP A 346 -6.09 -3.85 9.25
C ASP A 346 -4.91 -2.93 8.88
N PRO A 347 -4.63 -2.74 7.59
CA PRO A 347 -3.46 -1.96 7.14
C PRO A 347 -3.52 -0.50 7.57
N GLU A 348 -4.71 0.07 7.71
CA GLU A 348 -4.90 1.48 8.06
C GLU A 348 -4.44 1.77 9.50
N SER A 349 -4.35 0.74 10.35
CA SER A 349 -3.85 0.83 11.73
C SER A 349 -2.49 0.16 11.94
N THR A 350 -2.06 -0.74 11.04
CA THR A 350 -0.90 -1.64 11.27
C THR A 350 0.27 -1.43 10.31
N LEU A 351 0.11 -0.68 9.21
CA LEU A 351 1.22 -0.45 8.29
C LEU A 351 2.35 0.33 8.96
N PRO A 352 3.62 -0.05 8.74
CA PRO A 352 4.76 0.70 9.26
C PRO A 352 4.87 2.07 8.56
N PRO A 353 5.42 3.09 9.25
CA PRO A 353 5.70 4.38 8.65
C PRO A 353 6.87 4.24 7.66
N VAL A 354 6.56 4.14 6.38
CA VAL A 354 7.56 3.96 5.30
C VAL A 354 7.73 5.18 4.42
N LEU A 355 6.70 6.01 4.30
CA LEU A 355 6.72 7.25 3.52
C LEU A 355 7.45 8.36 4.28
N PRO A 356 8.06 9.34 3.60
CA PRO A 356 8.76 10.43 4.29
C PRO A 356 7.81 11.46 4.94
N PHE A 357 6.53 11.46 4.56
CA PHE A 357 5.48 12.34 5.05
C PHE A 357 4.35 11.54 5.71
N ALA A 358 3.47 12.24 6.43
CA ALA A 358 2.27 11.64 7.02
C ALA A 358 1.34 11.11 5.92
N ALA A 359 0.78 9.92 6.10
CA ALA A 359 0.01 9.22 5.08
C ALA A 359 -1.19 8.47 5.65
N ILE A 360 -2.08 8.01 4.76
CA ILE A 360 -3.26 7.21 5.11
C ILE A 360 -4.09 7.94 6.19
N PRO A 361 -4.65 9.10 5.84
CA PRO A 361 -5.46 9.88 6.77
C PRO A 361 -6.73 9.12 7.18
N GLN A 362 -7.12 9.25 8.44
CA GLN A 362 -8.44 8.88 8.94
C GLN A 362 -9.04 10.12 9.62
N PRO A 363 -10.23 10.60 9.21
CA PRO A 363 -11.00 10.12 8.06
C PRO A 363 -10.22 10.27 6.76
N SER A 364 -10.46 9.37 5.81
CA SER A 364 -9.79 9.37 4.52
C SER A 364 -10.00 10.67 3.76
N ASN A 365 -9.11 10.96 2.81
CA ASN A 365 -9.23 12.19 2.04
C ASN A 365 -10.57 12.19 1.27
N ASN A 366 -11.24 13.33 1.22
CA ASN A 366 -12.59 13.49 0.69
C ASN A 366 -13.68 12.66 1.38
N ALA A 367 -13.42 12.11 2.58
CA ALA A 367 -14.45 11.39 3.33
C ALA A 367 -15.71 12.26 3.53
N TYR A 368 -16.87 11.61 3.45
CA TYR A 368 -18.17 12.25 3.58
C TYR A 368 -18.94 11.68 4.77
N ALA A 369 -19.93 12.43 5.24
CA ALA A 369 -20.79 12.07 6.37
C ALA A 369 -20.00 11.78 7.67
N VAL A 370 -18.91 12.49 7.90
CA VAL A 370 -18.11 12.38 9.12
C VAL A 370 -18.93 12.85 10.34
N PRO A 371 -18.92 12.15 11.48
CA PRO A 371 -19.66 12.54 12.68
C PRO A 371 -19.31 13.94 13.21
N THR A 372 -20.29 14.62 13.80
CA THR A 372 -20.14 15.98 14.34
C THR A 372 -19.83 16.04 15.83
N SER A 373 -19.90 14.91 16.54
CA SER A 373 -19.59 14.79 17.98
C SER A 373 -18.15 15.14 18.36
N GLY A 374 -17.31 15.38 17.36
CA GLY A 374 -15.87 15.39 17.46
C GLY A 374 -15.31 14.03 17.12
N ILE A 375 -14.21 14.05 16.37
CA ILE A 375 -13.56 12.86 15.87
C ILE A 375 -12.07 12.90 16.21
N LEU A 376 -11.46 11.74 16.07
CA LEU A 376 -10.01 11.60 16.11
C LEU A 376 -9.51 11.61 14.67
N LEU A 377 -8.76 12.65 14.30
CA LEU A 377 -7.92 12.59 13.11
C LEU A 377 -6.78 11.62 13.43
N GLN A 378 -6.49 10.65 12.58
CA GLN A 378 -5.38 9.71 12.71
C GLN A 378 -4.65 9.59 11.40
N TRP A 379 -3.37 9.24 11.44
CA TRP A 379 -2.56 9.05 10.24
C TRP A 379 -1.38 8.13 10.55
N ILE A 380 -0.75 7.59 9.51
CA ILE A 380 0.53 6.91 9.62
C ILE A 380 1.64 7.97 9.60
N PRO A 381 2.54 8.01 10.60
CA PRO A 381 3.65 8.96 10.65
C PRO A 381 4.62 8.85 9.46
N GLY A 382 5.44 9.87 9.25
CA GLY A 382 6.60 9.77 8.36
C GLY A 382 7.70 8.89 8.97
N ARG A 383 8.38 8.10 8.14
CA ARG A 383 9.40 7.09 8.51
C ARG A 383 10.50 7.59 9.45
N ASP A 384 10.91 8.84 9.29
CA ASP A 384 12.03 9.48 10.01
C ASP A 384 11.55 10.65 10.90
N GLY A 385 10.25 10.69 11.23
CA GLY A 385 9.62 11.74 12.03
C GLY A 385 9.95 11.64 13.51
N LEU A 386 10.30 12.77 14.12
CA LEU A 386 10.46 12.94 15.57
C LEU A 386 9.17 13.44 16.22
N THR A 387 8.59 14.48 15.64
CA THR A 387 7.34 15.14 16.03
C THR A 387 6.60 15.59 14.77
N GLN A 388 5.39 16.10 14.94
CA GLN A 388 4.47 16.41 13.84
C GLN A 388 3.68 17.68 14.13
N VAL A 389 3.58 18.57 13.16
CA VAL A 389 2.80 19.82 13.26
C VAL A 389 1.44 19.59 12.61
N VAL A 390 0.38 19.68 13.40
CA VAL A 390 -1.00 19.47 12.95
C VAL A 390 -1.65 20.79 12.58
N TYR A 391 -2.34 20.81 11.45
CA TYR A 391 -3.15 21.92 10.95
C TYR A 391 -4.58 21.45 10.75
N PHE A 392 -5.57 22.24 11.17
CA PHE A 392 -6.98 21.86 11.05
C PHE A 392 -7.92 23.08 11.02
N GLY A 393 -8.88 23.11 10.11
CA GLY A 393 -9.89 24.16 10.13
C GLY A 393 -10.85 24.14 8.95
N GLU A 394 -11.66 25.19 8.83
CA GLU A 394 -12.66 25.35 7.76
C GLU A 394 -12.10 26.03 6.50
N THR A 395 -10.82 26.41 6.51
CA THR A 395 -10.13 27.11 5.42
C THR A 395 -9.06 26.23 4.77
N ASP A 396 -8.78 26.48 3.50
CA ASP A 396 -7.66 25.90 2.75
C ASP A 396 -6.70 27.04 2.32
N PRO A 397 -5.46 27.13 2.86
CA PRO A 397 -4.84 26.16 3.77
C PRO A 397 -5.40 26.22 5.21
N PRO A 398 -5.36 25.09 5.95
CA PRO A 398 -5.83 25.04 7.33
C PRO A 398 -4.85 25.72 8.30
N PRO A 399 -5.34 26.34 9.39
CA PRO A 399 -4.49 26.99 10.39
C PRO A 399 -3.78 25.96 11.29
N THR A 400 -2.57 26.32 11.75
CA THR A 400 -1.78 25.52 12.69
C THR A 400 -2.53 25.33 14.00
N LYS A 401 -2.44 24.13 14.59
CA LYS A 401 -2.98 23.81 15.91
C LYS A 401 -1.87 23.64 16.93
N ARG A 402 -1.03 22.62 16.76
CA ARG A 402 0.06 22.31 17.67
C ARG A 402 1.06 21.37 17.04
N GLU A 403 2.25 21.33 17.63
CA GLU A 403 3.21 20.25 17.45
C GLU A 403 2.99 19.16 18.49
N GLN A 404 3.16 17.90 18.11
CA GLN A 404 2.94 16.73 18.98
C GLN A 404 3.74 15.52 18.49
N SER A 405 3.97 14.54 19.37
CA SER A 405 4.55 13.24 19.00
C SER A 405 3.50 12.25 18.49
N ASP A 406 2.29 12.30 19.04
CA ASP A 406 1.23 11.36 18.71
C ASP A 406 0.77 11.48 17.26
N ALA A 407 0.36 10.36 16.67
CA ALA A 407 -0.16 10.28 15.30
C ALA A 407 -1.69 10.50 15.24
N HIS A 408 -2.24 11.30 16.16
CA HIS A 408 -3.67 11.59 16.22
C HIS A 408 -4.01 12.97 16.78
N TYR A 409 -5.11 13.57 16.33
CA TYR A 409 -5.58 14.87 16.82
C TYR A 409 -7.09 14.87 17.06
N ALA A 410 -7.50 15.18 18.28
CA ALA A 410 -8.92 15.31 18.63
C ALA A 410 -9.44 16.69 18.21
N THR A 411 -10.45 16.71 17.34
CA THR A 411 -10.95 17.96 16.74
C THR A 411 -11.82 18.79 17.67
N GLY A 412 -12.41 18.17 18.70
CA GLY A 412 -13.61 18.69 19.36
C GLY A 412 -14.84 18.67 18.43
N PRO A 413 -16.02 19.12 18.90
CA PRO A 413 -17.25 19.12 18.10
C PRO A 413 -17.11 19.89 16.78
N LEU A 414 -17.76 19.40 15.74
CA LEU A 414 -17.70 19.96 14.39
C LEU A 414 -19.07 20.47 13.93
N LYS A 415 -19.07 21.50 13.08
CA LYS A 415 -20.30 22.00 12.47
C LYS A 415 -20.87 20.95 11.49
N PRO A 416 -22.20 20.75 11.43
CA PRO A 416 -22.82 19.86 10.45
C PRO A 416 -22.67 20.39 9.02
N SER A 417 -22.74 19.50 8.03
CA SER A 417 -22.68 19.82 6.59
C SER A 417 -21.46 20.64 6.15
N THR A 418 -20.41 20.69 6.96
CA THR A 418 -19.27 21.60 6.82
C THR A 418 -18.06 20.84 6.30
N ARG A 419 -17.30 21.49 5.43
CA ARG A 419 -16.03 20.98 4.92
C ARG A 419 -14.90 21.43 5.85
N TYR A 420 -14.06 20.49 6.24
CA TYR A 420 -12.86 20.76 7.01
C TYR A 420 -11.63 20.30 6.23
N TYR A 421 -10.54 21.03 6.42
CA TYR A 421 -9.22 20.79 5.85
C TYR A 421 -8.23 20.50 6.97
N TRP A 422 -7.28 19.64 6.70
CA TRP A 422 -6.19 19.33 7.62
C TRP A 422 -4.97 18.83 6.89
N LYS A 423 -3.82 19.02 7.52
CA LYS A 423 -2.55 18.44 7.08
C LYS A 423 -1.67 18.17 8.29
N VAL A 424 -0.66 17.35 8.08
CA VAL A 424 0.36 17.04 9.08
C VAL A 424 1.73 17.19 8.45
N ASP A 425 2.52 18.15 8.95
CA ASP A 425 3.92 18.28 8.57
C ASP A 425 4.77 17.42 9.51
N VAL A 426 5.73 16.67 8.95
CA VAL A 426 6.61 15.77 9.71
C VAL A 426 7.91 16.49 10.03
N VAL A 427 8.25 16.60 11.31
CA VAL A 427 9.52 17.18 11.77
C VAL A 427 10.57 16.09 11.85
N THR A 428 11.68 16.25 11.13
CA THR A 428 12.80 15.30 11.11
C THR A 428 14.10 15.99 11.57
N PRO A 429 15.19 15.25 11.86
CA PRO A 429 16.48 15.87 12.14
C PRO A 429 17.02 16.76 11.01
N LYS A 430 16.56 16.55 9.76
CA LYS A 430 17.00 17.28 8.57
C LYS A 430 16.08 18.46 8.22
N GLY A 431 15.02 18.69 9.00
CA GLY A 431 14.03 19.73 8.77
C GLY A 431 12.60 19.18 8.69
N THR A 432 11.67 20.08 8.39
CA THR A 432 10.24 19.77 8.33
C THR A 432 9.82 19.41 6.91
N ILE A 433 9.18 18.25 6.74
CA ILE A 433 8.62 17.76 5.49
C ILE A 433 7.12 18.09 5.48
N PRO A 434 6.65 18.94 4.54
CA PRO A 434 5.24 19.29 4.48
C PRO A 434 4.36 18.10 4.09
N GLY A 435 3.19 17.99 4.70
CA GLY A 435 2.16 17.03 4.31
C GLY A 435 1.21 17.58 3.24
N GLU A 436 0.49 16.67 2.59
CA GLU A 436 -0.62 17.03 1.71
C GLU A 436 -1.81 17.59 2.52
N VAL A 437 -2.59 18.48 1.90
CA VAL A 437 -3.86 18.92 2.48
C VAL A 437 -4.93 17.88 2.17
N TRP A 438 -5.46 17.29 3.23
CA TRP A 438 -6.63 16.43 3.20
C TRP A 438 -7.88 17.20 3.58
N GLN A 439 -9.03 16.70 3.15
CA GLN A 439 -10.32 17.28 3.50
C GLN A 439 -11.36 16.21 3.79
N PHE A 440 -12.39 16.59 4.55
CA PHE A 440 -13.58 15.77 4.72
C PHE A 440 -14.81 16.67 4.90
N ARG A 441 -16.00 16.09 4.77
CA ARG A 441 -17.27 16.76 5.02
C ARG A 441 -18.07 16.06 6.11
N THR A 442 -18.54 16.83 7.07
CA THR A 442 -19.37 16.32 8.17
C THR A 442 -20.78 16.00 7.71
N ALA A 443 -21.43 15.07 8.44
CA ALA A 443 -22.83 14.74 8.25
C ALA A 443 -23.73 15.97 8.48
N GLY A 444 -24.91 15.97 7.84
CA GLY A 444 -25.91 17.01 8.06
C GLY A 444 -26.53 16.94 9.46
N SER A 445 -27.21 18.01 9.86
CA SER A 445 -28.03 18.00 11.07
C SER A 445 -29.21 17.05 10.89
N ILE A 446 -29.31 16.00 11.71
CA ILE A 446 -30.55 15.25 11.82
C ILE A 446 -31.59 16.19 12.46
N PRO A 447 -32.76 16.43 11.85
CA PRO A 447 -33.83 17.16 12.51
C PRO A 447 -34.25 16.39 13.77
N ILE A 448 -34.08 16.98 14.95
CA ILE A 448 -34.68 16.45 16.19
C ILE A 448 -36.20 16.61 16.05
N GLY A 449 -36.92 15.47 16.07
CA GLY A 449 -38.25 15.31 15.49
C GLY A 449 -39.41 16.17 15.99
N ILE A 450 -40.49 16.18 15.22
CA ILE A 450 -41.82 16.59 15.67
C ILE A 450 -42.63 15.34 16.04
N LYS A 451 -42.78 15.18 17.36
CA LYS A 451 -43.85 14.62 18.20
C LYS A 451 -44.79 13.54 17.61
N LYS A 452 -44.89 12.45 18.39
CA LYS A 452 -46.08 11.58 18.54
C LYS A 452 -47.38 12.39 18.39
N GLU A 453 -48.18 12.07 17.38
CA GLU A 453 -49.61 12.34 17.45
C GLU A 453 -50.20 11.45 18.53
N LYS A 454 -50.70 12.10 19.59
CA LYS A 454 -51.66 11.49 20.52
C LYS A 454 -52.97 11.30 19.75
N GLY A 455 -53.58 10.14 19.95
CA GLY A 455 -54.81 9.77 19.26
C GLY A 455 -55.99 10.70 19.50
N LEU A 456 -56.94 10.55 18.59
CA LEU A 456 -58.38 10.46 18.83
C LEU A 456 -58.96 9.52 17.78
#